data_AF-A0A924WQG0-F1
#
_entry.id   AF-A0A924WQG0-F1
#
_cell.length_a   1.000
_cell.length_b   1.000
_cell.length_c   1.000
_cell.angle_alpha   90.00
_cell.angle_beta   90.00
_cell.angle_gamma   90.00
#
_symmetry.space_group_name_H-M   'P 1'
#
loop_
_entity.id
_entity.type
_entity.pdbx_description
1 polymer ?
#
loop_
_entity_poly.entity_id
_entity_poly.type
_entity_poly.pdbx_seq_one_letter_code
_entity_poly.pdbx_strand_id
1 'polypeptide(L)' 'VGMGVLPLVYKSGENRTSLGLTGHEVFDIELNETLTPGVDVVVKAGDKSFVTTCRIDTPVELEYYRNGGILQTVLRKMMA' A
#
# COMPACT_ATOMS: atom_id res chain seq x y z
N VAL A 1 5.87 -6.38 -2.81
CA VAL A 1 5.24 -5.62 -3.92
C VAL A 1 5.00 -6.47 -5.17
N GLY A 2 5.90 -7.39 -5.55
CA GLY A 2 5.82 -8.13 -6.83
C GLY A 2 4.55 -8.96 -7.12
N MET A 3 3.63 -9.15 -6.17
CA MET A 3 2.34 -9.82 -6.41
C MET A 3 1.16 -8.84 -6.60
N GLY A 4 1.41 -7.54 -6.72
CA GLY A 4 0.35 -6.52 -6.83
C GLY A 4 -0.28 -6.11 -5.50
N VAL A 5 0.24 -6.62 -4.38
CA VAL A 5 -0.20 -6.25 -3.02
C VAL A 5 0.50 -4.97 -2.57
N LEU A 6 -0.26 -4.03 -2.01
CA LEU A 6 0.21 -2.78 -1.43
C LEU A 6 0.75 -3.02 0.00
N PRO A 7 2.06 -2.87 0.27
CA PRO A 7 2.58 -3.02 1.61
C PRO A 7 2.41 -1.71 2.40
N LEU A 8 1.65 -1.76 3.49
CA LEU A 8 1.48 -0.65 4.43
C LEU A 8 2.12 -0.99 5.76
N VAL A 9 2.77 0.00 6.36
CA VAL A 9 3.42 -0.11 7.67
C VAL A 9 2.93 0.99 8.58
N TYR A 10 2.54 0.64 9.81
CA TYR A 10 2.19 1.60 10.85
C TYR A 10 3.34 2.57 11.13
N LYS A 11 3.04 3.79 11.58
CA LYS A 11 4.10 4.70 12.03
C LYS A 11 4.82 4.16 13.25
N SER A 12 6.03 4.66 13.49
CA SER A 12 6.83 4.22 14.63
C SER A 12 6.07 4.42 15.94
N GLY A 13 5.96 3.36 16.74
CA GLY A 13 5.21 3.37 18.00
C GLY A 13 3.71 3.08 17.85
N GLU A 14 3.18 3.04 16.63
CA GLU A 14 1.81 2.64 16.35
C GLU A 14 1.71 1.15 16.04
N ASN A 15 0.61 0.55 16.48
CA ASN A 15 0.25 -0.82 16.16
C ASN A 15 -1.26 -1.01 16.26
N ARG A 16 -1.72 -2.21 15.91
CA ARG A 16 -3.13 -2.60 15.98
C ARG A 16 -3.76 -2.29 17.34
N THR A 17 -3.07 -2.59 18.44
CA THR A 17 -3.59 -2.42 19.80
C THR A 17 -3.63 -0.95 20.21
N SER A 18 -2.59 -0.16 19.90
CA SER A 18 -2.54 1.27 20.22
C SER A 18 -3.61 2.07 19.45
N LEU A 19 -3.93 1.64 18.24
CA LEU A 19 -4.99 2.20 17.40
C LEU A 19 -6.38 1.60 17.74
N GLY A 20 -6.44 0.65 18.66
CA GLY A 20 -7.70 0.00 19.07
C GLY A 20 -8.41 -0.74 17.94
N LEU A 21 -7.65 -1.30 16.98
CA LEU A 21 -8.19 -2.01 15.83
C LEU A 21 -8.52 -3.46 16.20
N THR A 22 -9.76 -3.87 15.91
CA THR A 22 -10.27 -5.21 16.22
C THR A 22 -10.12 -6.17 15.04
N GLY A 23 -9.95 -5.66 13.83
CA GLY A 23 -9.94 -6.43 12.58
C GLY A 23 -11.32 -6.71 12.00
N HIS A 24 -12.38 -6.22 12.65
CA HIS A 24 -13.76 -6.34 12.19
C HIS A 24 -14.23 -5.06 11.47
N GLU A 25 -13.41 -4.01 11.51
CA GLU A 25 -13.67 -2.76 10.82
C GLU A 25 -13.52 -2.92 9.30
N VAL A 26 -14.28 -2.12 8.54
CA VAL A 26 -14.03 -1.94 7.11
C VAL A 26 -12.89 -0.94 6.96
N PHE A 27 -11.85 -1.35 6.22
CA PHE A 27 -10.69 -0.53 5.94
C PHE A 27 -10.83 0.13 4.57
N ASP A 28 -10.81 1.46 4.55
CA ASP A 28 -10.73 2.27 3.34
C ASP A 28 -9.32 2.87 3.27
N ILE A 29 -8.68 2.71 2.11
CA ILE A 29 -7.28 3.09 1.87
C ILE A 29 -7.30 4.08 0.71
N GLU A 30 -7.21 5.37 1.03
CA GLU A 30 -7.22 6.43 0.03
C GLU A 30 -5.86 6.49 -0.67
N LEU A 31 -5.78 5.92 -1.87
CA LEU A 31 -4.59 5.98 -2.71
C LEU A 31 -4.67 7.16 -3.66
N ASN A 32 -3.76 8.12 -3.49
CA ASN A 32 -3.59 9.20 -4.45
C ASN A 32 -2.96 8.64 -5.74
N GLU A 33 -3.38 9.11 -6.91
CA GLU A 33 -2.81 8.70 -8.21
C GLU A 33 -1.29 8.97 -8.30
N THR A 34 -0.81 9.92 -7.50
CA THR A 34 0.60 10.29 -7.29
C THR A 34 1.30 9.39 -6.26
N LEU A 35 1.08 8.09 -6.32
CA LEU A 35 1.80 7.15 -5.46
C LEU A 35 3.30 7.23 -5.77
N THR A 36 4.09 7.77 -4.85
CA THR A 36 5.56 7.83 -4.92
C THR A 36 6.17 6.84 -3.93
N PRO A 37 7.41 6.38 -4.16
CA PRO A 37 8.10 5.52 -3.19
C PRO A 37 8.14 6.17 -1.79
N GLY A 38 7.81 5.40 -0.75
CA GLY A 38 7.80 5.85 0.64
C GLY A 38 6.70 6.84 1.03
N VAL A 39 5.64 7.00 0.23
CA VAL A 39 4.56 7.95 0.53
C VAL A 39 3.73 7.52 1.75
N ASP A 40 3.22 8.51 2.47
CA ASP A 40 2.25 8.31 3.55
C ASP A 40 0.83 8.18 2.97
N VAL A 41 0.09 7.20 3.48
CA VAL A 41 -1.27 6.85 3.05
C VAL A 41 -2.18 6.88 4.27
N VAL A 42 -3.30 7.59 4.14
CA VAL A 42 -4.34 7.62 5.18
C VAL A 42 -5.20 6.38 5.04
N VAL A 43 -5.38 5.67 6.15
CA VAL A 43 -6.26 4.51 6.25
C VAL A 43 -7.39 4.85 7.21
N LYS A 44 -8.63 4.67 6.75
CA LYS A 44 -9.84 4.80 7.57
C LYS A 44 -10.33 3.41 7.96
N ALA A 45 -10.65 3.21 9.23
CA ALA A 45 -11.17 1.98 9.80
C ALA A 45 -12.42 2.30 10.60
N GLY A 46 -13.59 2.28 9.93
CA GLY A 46 -14.83 2.84 10.49
C GLY A 46 -14.66 4.32 10.82
N ASP A 47 -14.87 4.69 12.09
CA ASP A 47 -14.72 6.08 12.57
C ASP A 47 -13.25 6.48 12.87
N LYS A 48 -12.30 5.54 12.80
CA LYS A 48 -10.89 5.79 13.10
C LYS A 48 -10.13 6.12 11.82
N SER A 49 -9.21 7.07 11.87
CA SER A 49 -8.30 7.38 10.77
C SER A 49 -6.87 7.42 11.29
N PHE A 50 -5.95 6.80 10.56
CA PHE A 50 -4.52 6.77 10.92
C PHE A 50 -3.65 6.82 9.67
N VAL A 51 -2.39 7.20 9.84
CA VAL A 51 -1.43 7.33 8.74
C VAL A 51 -0.54 6.10 8.71
N THR A 52 -0.34 5.53 7.54
CA THR A 52 0.60 4.42 7.30
C THR A 52 1.64 4.84 6.28
N THR A 53 2.83 4.28 6.37
CA THR A 53 3.86 4.45 5.33
C THR A 53 3.71 3.34 4.31
N CYS A 54 3.57 3.68 3.03
CA CYS A 54 3.63 2.72 1.94
C CYS A 54 5.09 2.29 1.69
N ARG A 55 5.37 1.00 1.85
CA ARG A 55 6.71 0.40 1.66
C ARG A 55 6.93 -0.08 0.23
N ILE A 56 6.60 0.78 -0.72
CA ILE A 56 7.13 0.69 -2.08
C ILE A 56 8.42 1.50 -2.05
N ASP A 57 9.56 0.82 -2.08
CA ASP A 57 10.85 1.45 -1.79
C ASP A 57 11.55 1.92 -3.07
N THR A 58 11.16 1.38 -4.24
CA THR A 58 11.78 1.71 -5.53
C THR A 58 10.76 2.05 -6.64
N PRO A 59 11.14 2.83 -7.66
CA PRO A 59 10.29 3.10 -8.82
C PRO A 59 9.90 1.83 -9.60
N VAL A 60 10.78 0.82 -9.60
CA VAL A 60 10.53 -0.47 -10.26
C VAL A 60 9.42 -1.24 -9.55
N GLU A 61 9.40 -1.23 -8.22
CA GLU A 61 8.32 -1.83 -7.45
C GLU A 61 6.98 -1.11 -7.65
N LEU A 62 7.02 0.22 -7.81
CA LEU A 62 5.83 1.01 -8.14
C LEU A 62 5.25 0.59 -9.50
N GLU A 63 6.10 0.37 -10.49
CA GLU A 63 5.69 -0.16 -11.80
C GLU A 63 5.07 -1.56 -11.67
N TYR A 64 5.67 -2.45 -10.87
CA TYR A 64 5.11 -3.77 -10.61
C TYR A 64 3.74 -3.69 -9.94
N TYR A 65 3.56 -2.79 -8.99
CA TYR A 65 2.28 -2.56 -8.33
C TYR A 65 1.21 -2.08 -9.32
N ARG A 66 1.53 -1.06 -10.14
CA ARG A 66 0.60 -0.50 -11.15
C ARG A 66 0.18 -1.52 -12.21
N ASN A 67 1.06 -2.45 -12.55
CA ASN A 67 0.76 -3.51 -13.50
C ASN A 67 0.05 -4.71 -12.87
N GLY A 68 -0.27 -4.69 -11.58
CA GLY A 68 -0.91 -5.79 -10.86
C GLY A 68 0.02 -6.97 -10.58
N GLY A 69 1.33 -6.77 -10.66
CA GLY A 69 2.35 -7.77 -10.34
C GLY A 69 3.55 -7.78 -11.29
N ILE A 70 4.60 -8.46 -10.85
CA ILE A 70 5.85 -8.62 -11.59
C ILE A 70 5.64 -9.45 -12.86
N LEU A 71 4.87 -10.55 -12.78
CA LEU A 71 4.62 -11.41 -13.93
C LEU A 71 3.89 -10.64 -15.04
N GLN A 72 2.87 -9.86 -14.67
CA GLN A 72 2.13 -9.02 -15.61
C GLN A 72 3.02 -7.96 -16.26
N THR A 73 3.94 -7.37 -15.47
CA THR A 73 4.92 -6.42 -16.00
C THR A 73 5.85 -7.06 -17.03
N VAL A 74 6.39 -8.25 -16.73
CA VAL A 74 7.28 -8.98 -17.64
C VAL A 74 6.56 -9.40 -18.91
N LEU A 75 5.35 -9.97 -18.79
CA LEU A 75 4.54 -10.36 -19.94
C LEU A 75 4.24 -9.19 -20.87
N ARG A 76 3.86 -8.02 -20.32
CA ARG A 76 3.63 -6.80 -21.11
C ARG A 76 4.89 -6.32 -21.81
N LYS A 77 6.07 -6.41 -21.17
CA LYS A 77 7.36 -6.06 -21.79
C LYS A 77 7.77 -7.01 -22.91
N MET A 78 7.36 -8.28 -22.85
CA MET A 78 7.65 -9.27 -23.90
C MET A 78 6.70 -9.18 -25.11
N MET A 79 5.50 -8.62 -24.93
CA MET A 79 4.55 -8.36 -26.01
C MET A 79 4.75 -7.00 -26.69
N ALA A 80 5.68 -6.18 -26.17
CA ALA A 80 6.04 -4.86 -26.67
C ALA A 80 7.23 -4.92 -27.64
#